data_AF-A0A5D0TPM8-F1
#
_entry.id   AF-A0A5D0TPM8-F1
#
_cell.length_a   1.000
_cell.length_b   1.000
_cell.length_c   1.000
_cell.angle_alpha   90.00
_cell.angle_beta   90.00
_cell.angle_gamma   90.00
#
_symmetry.space_group_name_H-M   'P 1'
#
loop_
_entity.id
_entity.type
_entity.pdbx_description
1 polymer ?
#
loop_
_entity_poly.entity_id
_entity_poly.type
_entity_poly.pdbx_seq_one_letter_code
_entity_poly.pdbx_strand_id
1 'polypeptide(L)'
;MATPSERMGRGMEITGVDTLLVVPFDARPAVAAFLDALRRSWPAAAVSLDDGAGQVVTDLGDPAAFPDRGELAVARDARMDQHWEEQGYAPMADGAGPVALFYHCHRRLVVDVDVLGANGLEAGPLSGWTGVELVLPEATALTLVTHAEPVEDAFCRSVLELLRKALGYRREQ
;
A
#
# COMPACT_ATOMS: atom_id res chain seq x y z
N MET A 1 8.92 30.14 -19.15
CA MET A 1 8.86 29.75 -17.72
C MET A 1 7.40 29.54 -17.38
N ALA A 2 6.94 28.29 -17.29
CA ALA A 2 5.58 27.96 -16.87
C ALA A 2 5.52 27.90 -15.34
N THR A 3 4.41 28.33 -14.75
CA THR A 3 4.20 28.40 -13.30
C THR A 3 3.89 27.02 -12.69
N PRO A 4 4.11 26.83 -11.37
CA PRO A 4 4.05 25.51 -10.73
C PRO A 4 2.68 24.81 -10.81
N SER A 5 1.60 25.57 -11.03
CA SER A 5 0.23 25.06 -11.05
C SER A 5 -0.17 24.35 -12.35
N GLU A 6 0.61 24.45 -13.42
CA GLU A 6 0.28 23.84 -14.73
C GLU A 6 0.86 22.42 -14.92
N ARG A 7 1.60 21.88 -13.94
CA ARG A 7 2.18 20.52 -14.02
C ARG A 7 1.25 19.39 -13.53
N MET A 8 0.12 19.71 -12.90
CA MET A 8 -0.81 18.73 -12.30
C MET A 8 -1.91 18.22 -13.27
N GLY A 9 -1.57 18.05 -14.54
CA GLY A 9 -2.54 17.76 -15.62
C GLY A 9 -2.14 16.62 -16.56
N ARG A 10 -1.24 15.72 -16.17
CA ARG A 10 -1.08 14.43 -16.83
C ARG A 10 -1.34 13.35 -15.80
N GLY A 11 -2.45 12.64 -15.97
CA GLY A 11 -2.71 11.42 -15.21
C GLY A 11 -1.50 10.51 -15.37
N MET A 12 -0.76 10.33 -14.27
CA MET A 12 0.24 9.28 -14.19
C MET A 12 -0.53 7.97 -14.29
N GLU A 13 -0.35 7.25 -15.38
CA GLU A 13 -0.81 5.88 -15.48
C GLU A 13 -0.07 5.10 -14.37
N ILE A 14 -0.80 4.56 -13.40
CA ILE A 14 -0.19 3.73 -12.36
C ILE A 14 0.28 2.46 -13.07
N THR A 15 1.55 2.42 -13.47
CA THR A 15 2.18 1.27 -14.14
C THR A 15 2.69 0.22 -13.15
N GLY A 16 2.42 0.39 -11.85
CA GLY A 16 2.80 -0.56 -10.81
C GLY A 16 1.79 -1.70 -10.66
N VAL A 17 2.20 -2.73 -9.94
CA VAL A 17 1.37 -3.85 -9.55
C VAL A 17 0.76 -3.58 -8.19
N ASP A 18 -0.56 -3.73 -8.08
CA ASP A 18 -1.32 -3.54 -6.86
C ASP A 18 -1.52 -4.85 -6.07
N THR A 19 -1.29 -4.79 -4.76
CA THR A 19 -1.60 -5.86 -3.82
C THR A 19 -2.61 -5.34 -2.82
N LEU A 20 -3.84 -5.86 -2.90
CA LEU A 20 -4.93 -5.50 -1.99
C LEU A 20 -4.90 -6.35 -0.72
N LEU A 21 -5.00 -5.71 0.44
CA LEU A 21 -5.24 -6.31 1.74
C LEU A 21 -6.46 -5.66 2.38
N VAL A 22 -7.34 -6.45 2.98
CA VAL A 22 -8.44 -5.95 3.82
C VAL A 22 -8.26 -6.52 5.22
N VAL A 23 -8.22 -5.64 6.22
CA VAL A 23 -8.05 -6.03 7.63
C VAL A 23 -9.23 -5.55 8.46
N PRO A 24 -9.68 -6.33 9.48
CA PRO A 24 -10.89 -6.04 10.25
C PRO A 24 -10.64 -5.09 11.43
N PHE A 25 -9.78 -4.08 11.25
CA PHE A 25 -9.39 -3.12 12.27
C PHE A 25 -8.84 -1.84 11.64
N ASP A 26 -8.73 -0.77 12.42
CA ASP A 26 -8.03 0.45 12.02
C ASP A 26 -6.53 0.20 11.82
N ALA A 27 -6.07 0.23 10.58
CA ALA A 27 -4.68 -0.05 10.24
C ALA A 27 -3.75 1.18 10.29
N ARG A 28 -4.22 2.38 10.66
CA ARG A 28 -3.33 3.57 10.73
C ARG A 28 -2.10 3.38 11.63
N PRO A 29 -2.19 2.74 12.81
CA PRO A 29 -1.00 2.39 13.59
C PRO A 29 -0.03 1.47 12.85
N ALA A 30 -0.54 0.53 12.04
CA ALA A 30 0.28 -0.34 11.22
C ALA A 30 0.90 0.41 10.03
N VAL A 31 0.19 1.35 9.41
CA VAL A 31 0.72 2.24 8.35
C VAL A 31 1.90 3.05 8.88
N ALA A 32 1.76 3.67 10.05
CA ALA A 32 2.85 4.40 10.70
C ALA A 32 4.05 3.49 11.01
N ALA A 33 3.82 2.31 11.59
CA ALA A 33 4.88 1.34 11.88
C ALA A 33 5.59 0.80 10.63
N PHE A 34 4.85 0.63 9.53
CA PHE A 34 5.39 0.26 8.22
C PHE A 34 6.28 1.36 7.66
N LEU A 35 5.82 2.62 7.67
CA LEU A 35 6.61 3.76 7.23
C LEU A 35 7.89 3.90 8.05
N ASP A 36 7.81 3.77 9.37
CA ASP A 36 8.98 3.78 10.25
C ASP A 36 9.97 2.67 9.90
N ALA A 37 9.49 1.48 9.54
CA ALA A 37 10.34 0.38 9.10
C ALA A 37 11.06 0.70 7.79
N LEU A 38 10.36 1.26 6.80
CA LEU A 38 10.97 1.72 5.55
C LEU A 38 12.01 2.80 5.81
N ARG A 39 11.71 3.81 6.63
CA ARG A 39 12.65 4.91 6.95
C ARG A 39 13.91 4.46 7.69
N ARG A 40 13.85 3.37 8.45
CA ARG A 40 15.06 2.75 9.03
C ARG A 40 15.98 2.17 7.96
N SER A 41 15.42 1.59 6.91
CA SER A 41 16.19 1.07 5.77
C SER A 41 16.60 2.18 4.80
N TRP A 42 15.80 3.25 4.70
CA TRP A 42 15.97 4.39 3.81
C TRP A 42 15.98 5.72 4.61
N PRO A 43 17.10 6.06 5.28
CA PRO A 43 17.16 7.25 6.13
C PRO A 43 16.96 8.58 5.38
N ALA A 44 17.19 8.59 4.06
CA ALA A 44 17.01 9.74 3.18
C ALA A 44 15.68 9.71 2.41
N ALA A 45 14.72 8.90 2.85
CA ALA A 45 13.46 8.71 2.13
C ALA A 45 12.70 10.03 1.94
N ALA A 46 12.28 10.26 0.69
CA ALA A 46 11.27 11.24 0.36
C ALA A 46 9.90 10.61 0.60
N VAL A 47 9.08 11.26 1.42
CA VAL A 47 7.76 10.75 1.83
C VAL A 47 6.72 11.84 1.64
N SER A 48 5.62 11.50 0.99
CA SER A 48 4.43 12.34 0.92
C SER A 48 3.19 11.57 1.33
N LEU A 49 2.24 12.28 1.91
CA LEU A 49 0.93 11.77 2.27
C LEU A 49 -0.13 12.69 1.65
N ASP A 50 -1.09 12.14 0.93
CA ASP A 50 -2.24 12.84 0.36
C ASP A 50 -3.54 12.20 0.85
N ASP A 51 -4.54 12.95 1.27
CA ASP A 51 -5.83 12.42 1.77
C ASP A 51 -6.93 12.37 0.68
N GLY A 52 -6.58 12.70 -0.55
CA GLY A 52 -7.46 12.87 -1.70
C GLY A 52 -7.98 14.30 -1.89
N ALA A 53 -7.77 15.20 -0.92
CA ALA A 53 -7.99 16.64 -1.07
C ALA A 53 -6.68 17.41 -1.32
N GLY A 54 -5.54 16.75 -1.18
CA GLY A 54 -4.21 17.27 -1.45
C GLY A 54 -3.18 16.80 -0.42
N GLN A 55 -1.95 17.29 -0.59
CA GLN A 55 -0.84 16.92 0.29
C GLN A 55 -1.08 17.37 1.74
N VAL A 56 -0.94 16.43 2.66
CA VAL A 56 -1.11 16.61 4.10
C VAL A 56 0.26 16.83 4.76
N VAL A 57 0.38 17.92 5.52
CA VAL A 57 1.52 18.12 6.43
C VAL A 57 1.12 17.61 7.80
N THR A 58 1.67 16.47 8.21
CA THR A 58 1.36 15.83 9.49
C THR A 58 2.62 15.27 10.16
N ASP A 59 2.54 14.98 11.45
CA ASP A 59 3.59 14.23 12.14
C ASP A 59 3.46 12.76 11.78
N LEU A 60 4.29 12.31 10.83
CA LEU A 60 4.32 10.92 10.36
C LEU A 60 4.78 9.92 11.45
N GLY A 61 5.28 10.40 12.60
CA GLY A 61 5.59 9.59 13.77
C GLY A 61 4.41 9.40 14.72
N ASP A 62 3.30 10.11 14.53
CA ASP A 62 2.09 9.97 15.34
C ASP A 62 0.99 9.24 14.53
N PRO A 63 0.66 7.98 14.86
CA PRO A 63 -0.44 7.26 14.24
C PRO A 63 -1.78 7.99 14.24
N ALA A 64 -2.06 8.80 15.27
CA ALA A 64 -3.32 9.55 15.38
C ALA A 64 -3.42 10.70 14.39
N ALA A 65 -2.29 11.10 13.81
CA ALA A 65 -2.19 12.19 12.85
C ALA A 65 -2.43 11.73 11.39
N PHE A 66 -2.61 10.42 11.18
CA PHE A 66 -2.98 9.86 9.88
C PHE A 66 -4.49 10.02 9.62
N PRO A 67 -4.89 10.59 8.46
CA PRO A 67 -6.30 10.70 8.08
C PRO A 67 -6.93 9.32 7.90
N ASP A 68 -8.27 9.25 7.89
CA ASP A 68 -9.01 7.99 7.69
C ASP A 68 -8.78 7.37 6.29
N ARG A 69 -8.41 8.19 5.30
CA ARG A 69 -7.96 7.77 3.97
C ARG A 69 -6.64 8.47 3.67
N GLY A 70 -5.68 7.75 3.09
CA GLY A 70 -4.44 8.36 2.64
C GLY A 70 -3.76 7.58 1.51
N GLU A 71 -2.97 8.30 0.73
CA GLU A 71 -2.01 7.84 -0.25
C GLU A 71 -0.61 8.21 0.27
N LEU A 72 0.11 7.20 0.75
CA LEU A 72 1.49 7.34 1.18
C LEU A 72 2.40 6.98 0.02
N ALA A 73 3.21 7.92 -0.45
CA ALA A 73 4.23 7.69 -1.47
C ALA A 73 5.62 7.79 -0.84
N VAL A 74 6.47 6.80 -1.11
CA VAL A 74 7.81 6.67 -0.54
C VAL A 74 8.83 6.38 -1.63
N ALA A 75 9.78 7.28 -1.79
CA ALA A 75 11.01 7.04 -2.56
C ALA A 75 12.19 6.95 -1.57
N ARG A 76 13.14 6.05 -1.83
CA ARG A 76 14.31 5.85 -0.96
C ARG A 76 15.15 7.12 -0.76
N ASP A 77 15.25 7.93 -1.81
CA ASP A 77 16.08 9.11 -1.90
C ASP A 77 15.61 9.98 -3.09
N ALA A 78 16.16 11.19 -3.22
CA ALA A 78 15.81 12.12 -4.30
C ALA A 78 16.07 11.58 -5.71
N ARG A 79 17.00 10.64 -5.88
CA ARG A 79 17.30 10.04 -7.19
C ARG A 79 16.18 9.06 -7.58
N MET A 80 15.71 8.25 -6.65
CA MET A 80 14.56 7.38 -6.88
C MET A 80 13.29 8.19 -7.13
N ASP A 81 13.09 9.29 -6.39
CA ASP A 81 11.95 10.21 -6.59
C ASP A 81 11.92 10.77 -8.01
N GLN A 82 13.05 11.34 -8.47
CA GLN A 82 13.18 11.80 -9.85
C GLN A 82 12.97 10.67 -10.87
N HIS A 83 13.55 9.48 -10.61
CA HIS A 83 13.35 8.33 -11.51
C HIS A 83 11.88 7.94 -11.62
N TRP A 84 11.15 8.01 -10.50
CA TRP A 84 9.73 7.71 -10.46
C TRP A 84 8.93 8.73 -11.29
N GLU A 85 9.21 10.02 -11.18
CA GLU A 85 8.57 11.05 -12.02
C GLU A 85 8.80 10.82 -13.52
N GLU A 86 10.00 10.35 -13.89
CA GLU A 86 10.42 10.19 -15.29
C GLU A 86 10.00 8.84 -15.90
N GLN A 87 10.00 7.77 -15.10
CA GLN A 87 9.88 6.38 -15.58
C GLN A 87 8.74 5.61 -14.91
N GLY A 88 7.93 6.25 -14.07
CA GLY A 88 6.87 5.58 -13.33
C GLY A 88 7.44 4.53 -12.37
N TYR A 89 6.78 3.39 -12.26
CA TYR A 89 7.21 2.31 -11.37
C TYR A 89 8.39 1.49 -11.89
N ALA A 90 9.12 1.90 -12.93
CA ALA A 90 10.32 1.17 -13.33
C ALA A 90 11.32 1.04 -12.15
N PRO A 91 11.90 -0.14 -11.91
CA PRO A 91 12.86 -0.30 -10.83
C PRO A 91 14.19 0.40 -11.16
N MET A 92 14.87 0.84 -10.11
CA MET A 92 16.24 1.32 -10.17
C MET A 92 17.20 0.19 -10.59
N ALA A 93 18.43 0.55 -10.94
CA ALA A 93 19.45 -0.41 -11.37
C ALA A 93 19.82 -1.48 -10.32
N ASP A 94 19.53 -1.24 -9.04
CA ASP A 94 19.72 -2.18 -7.94
C ASP A 94 18.48 -3.05 -7.67
N GLY A 95 17.43 -2.91 -8.48
CA GLY A 95 16.15 -3.62 -8.36
C GLY A 95 15.16 -3.00 -7.38
N ALA A 96 15.52 -1.94 -6.66
CA ALA A 96 14.58 -1.25 -5.76
C ALA A 96 13.67 -0.30 -6.55
N GLY A 97 12.39 -0.24 -6.17
CA GLY A 97 11.42 0.68 -6.76
C GLY A 97 10.81 1.64 -5.74
N PRO A 98 10.09 2.67 -6.20
CA PRO A 98 9.22 3.46 -5.33
C PRO A 98 8.11 2.57 -4.75
N VAL A 99 7.57 2.99 -3.60
CA VAL A 99 6.48 2.30 -2.92
C VAL A 99 5.34 3.28 -2.70
N ALA A 100 4.12 2.91 -3.11
CA ALA A 100 2.92 3.61 -2.68
C ALA A 100 2.02 2.69 -1.84
N LEU A 101 1.38 3.27 -0.83
CA LEU A 101 0.39 2.59 0.00
C LEU A 101 -0.84 3.47 0.09
N PHE A 102 -1.92 3.01 -0.52
CA PHE A 102 -3.24 3.60 -0.38
C PHE A 102 -3.95 2.89 0.76
N TYR A 103 -4.63 3.64 1.62
CA TYR A 103 -5.45 3.05 2.66
C TYR A 103 -6.74 3.84 2.86
N HIS A 104 -7.80 3.14 3.26
CA HIS A 104 -9.08 3.73 3.59
C HIS A 104 -9.76 2.95 4.72
N CYS A 105 -10.02 3.63 5.82
CA CYS A 105 -10.79 3.12 6.95
C CYS A 105 -12.29 3.19 6.62
N HIS A 106 -12.94 2.04 6.67
CA HIS A 106 -14.36 1.87 6.44
C HIS A 106 -15.09 1.54 7.74
N ARG A 107 -16.31 2.06 7.86
CA ARG A 107 -17.27 1.63 8.88
C ARG A 107 -18.35 0.82 8.20
N ARG A 108 -18.63 -0.38 8.71
CA ARG A 108 -19.65 -1.31 8.18
C ARG A 108 -19.37 -1.71 6.74
N LEU A 109 -18.13 -2.13 6.47
CA LEU A 109 -17.77 -2.65 5.16
C LEU A 109 -18.41 -4.03 4.96
N VAL A 110 -19.08 -4.22 3.82
CA VAL A 110 -19.55 -5.53 3.37
C VAL A 110 -18.78 -5.88 2.12
N VAL A 111 -18.14 -7.04 2.10
CA VAL A 111 -17.39 -7.54 0.95
C VAL A 111 -17.99 -8.86 0.50
N ASP A 112 -18.39 -8.93 -0.76
CA ASP A 112 -18.73 -10.19 -1.42
C ASP A 112 -17.44 -10.94 -1.73
N VAL A 113 -17.31 -12.14 -1.17
CA VAL A 113 -16.19 -13.03 -1.43
C VAL A 113 -16.63 -14.05 -2.45
N ASP A 114 -16.14 -13.89 -3.67
CA ASP A 114 -16.22 -14.91 -4.69
C ASP A 114 -15.14 -15.97 -4.42
N VAL A 115 -15.54 -17.11 -3.83
CA VAL A 115 -14.65 -18.22 -3.51
C VAL A 115 -14.41 -19.05 -4.79
N LEU A 116 -13.85 -18.44 -5.82
CA LEU A 116 -13.32 -19.14 -6.99
C LEU A 116 -11.85 -19.49 -6.74
N GLY A 117 -11.61 -20.58 -6.02
CA GLY A 117 -10.25 -21.04 -5.73
C GLY A 117 -9.50 -21.40 -7.02
N ALA A 118 -8.31 -20.82 -7.23
CA ALA A 118 -7.36 -21.23 -8.28
C ALA A 118 -6.94 -22.71 -8.17
N ASN A 119 -7.21 -23.36 -7.03
CA ASN A 119 -6.88 -24.77 -6.74
C ASN A 119 -8.10 -25.64 -6.39
N GLY A 120 -9.33 -25.19 -6.67
CA GLY A 120 -10.54 -25.91 -6.26
C GLY A 120 -10.84 -25.80 -4.77
N LEU A 121 -12.12 -25.97 -4.42
CA LEU A 121 -12.71 -25.75 -3.10
C LEU A 121 -12.27 -26.76 -2.02
N GLU A 122 -11.16 -27.50 -2.14
CA GLU A 122 -10.88 -28.63 -1.23
C GLU A 122 -9.84 -28.36 -0.13
N ALA A 123 -9.17 -27.20 -0.09
CA ALA A 123 -8.01 -27.01 0.80
C ALA A 123 -7.95 -25.65 1.54
N GLY A 124 -9.08 -25.08 1.95
CA GLY A 124 -9.10 -23.83 2.72
C GLY A 124 -10.23 -23.76 3.76
N PRO A 125 -10.17 -22.83 4.73
CA PRO A 125 -11.18 -22.71 5.80
C PRO A 125 -12.58 -22.37 5.29
N LEU A 126 -12.69 -21.83 4.07
CA LEU A 126 -13.96 -21.49 3.39
C LEU A 126 -14.27 -22.45 2.23
N SER A 127 -13.65 -23.63 2.22
CA SER A 127 -13.93 -24.70 1.25
C SER A 127 -15.42 -25.03 1.17
N GLY A 128 -15.97 -25.05 -0.05
CA GLY A 128 -17.36 -25.40 -0.35
C GLY A 128 -18.40 -24.28 -0.14
N TRP A 129 -17.99 -23.07 0.27
CA TRP A 129 -18.92 -21.95 0.49
C TRP A 129 -19.12 -21.15 -0.82
N THR A 130 -20.36 -20.75 -1.10
CA THR A 130 -20.71 -19.90 -2.26
C THR A 130 -21.54 -18.71 -1.79
N GLY A 131 -21.33 -17.52 -2.37
CA GLY A 131 -22.07 -16.31 -1.98
C GLY A 131 -21.77 -15.87 -0.56
N VAL A 132 -20.49 -15.79 -0.20
CA VAL A 132 -20.06 -15.42 1.15
C VAL A 132 -19.98 -13.91 1.26
N GLU A 133 -20.70 -13.32 2.21
CA GLU A 133 -20.56 -11.92 2.59
C GLU A 133 -19.70 -11.82 3.86
N LEU A 134 -18.64 -11.00 3.81
CA LEU A 134 -17.90 -10.60 4.99
C LEU A 134 -18.39 -9.25 5.47
N VAL A 135 -19.05 -9.25 6.64
CA VAL A 135 -19.50 -8.02 7.31
C VAL A 135 -18.46 -7.60 8.35
N LEU A 136 -17.79 -6.49 8.08
CA LEU A 136 -16.72 -5.94 8.90
C LEU A 136 -17.18 -4.62 9.53
N PRO A 137 -17.51 -4.58 10.84
CA PRO A 137 -17.97 -3.37 11.51
C PRO A 137 -16.96 -2.22 11.39
N GLU A 138 -15.68 -2.57 11.46
CA GLU A 138 -14.54 -1.71 11.17
C GLU A 138 -13.59 -2.49 10.27
N ALA A 139 -13.09 -1.83 9.22
CA ALA A 139 -12.11 -2.41 8.34
C ALA A 139 -11.20 -1.32 7.76
N THR A 140 -9.99 -1.69 7.39
CA THR A 140 -9.16 -0.87 6.52
C THR A 140 -8.85 -1.67 5.25
N ALA A 141 -9.15 -1.07 4.10
CA ALA A 141 -8.67 -1.55 2.81
C ALA A 141 -7.32 -0.88 2.53
N LEU A 142 -6.30 -1.67 2.22
CA LEU A 142 -4.95 -1.21 1.89
C LEU A 142 -4.55 -1.73 0.52
N THR A 143 -4.07 -0.85 -0.35
CA THR A 143 -3.51 -1.22 -1.65
C THR A 143 -2.04 -0.83 -1.67
N LEU A 144 -1.16 -1.82 -1.63
CA LEU A 144 0.28 -1.63 -1.78
C LEU A 144 0.61 -1.67 -3.27
N VAL A 145 1.29 -0.65 -3.79
CA VAL A 145 1.73 -0.60 -5.18
C VAL A 145 3.26 -0.63 -5.23
N THR A 146 3.79 -1.57 -6.02
CA THR A 146 5.23 -1.74 -6.27
C THR A 146 5.48 -2.03 -7.75
N HIS A 147 6.74 -2.17 -8.18
CA HIS A 147 7.07 -2.31 -9.60
C HIS A 147 6.76 -3.67 -10.22
N ALA A 148 6.59 -4.72 -9.42
CA ALA A 148 6.38 -6.08 -9.87
C ALA A 148 5.57 -6.91 -8.87
N GLU A 149 5.12 -8.08 -9.31
CA GLU A 149 4.44 -9.05 -8.45
C GLU A 149 5.37 -9.52 -7.30
N PRO A 150 4.94 -9.45 -6.03
CA PRO A 150 5.75 -9.88 -4.88
C PRO A 150 6.20 -11.35 -4.92
N VAL A 151 5.53 -12.20 -5.69
CA VAL A 151 5.96 -13.59 -5.89
C VAL A 151 7.17 -13.68 -6.83
N GLU A 152 7.32 -12.75 -7.76
CA GLU A 152 8.36 -12.76 -8.80
C GLU A 152 9.58 -11.91 -8.43
N ASP A 153 9.41 -10.87 -7.60
CA ASP A 153 10.47 -9.92 -7.24
C ASP A 153 10.79 -9.90 -5.73
N ALA A 154 12.08 -9.95 -5.39
CA ALA A 154 12.53 -10.03 -4.00
C ALA A 154 12.36 -8.73 -3.21
N PHE A 155 12.51 -7.57 -3.87
CA PHE A 155 12.29 -6.28 -3.24
C PHE A 155 10.79 -6.10 -2.94
N CYS A 156 9.92 -6.29 -3.95
CA CYS A 156 8.46 -6.22 -3.78
C CYS A 156 7.97 -7.16 -2.68
N ARG A 157 8.51 -8.39 -2.63
CA ARG A 157 8.25 -9.35 -1.55
C ARG A 157 8.62 -8.79 -0.19
N SER A 158 9.81 -8.21 -0.06
CA SER A 158 10.27 -7.66 1.21
C SER A 158 9.41 -6.50 1.70
N VAL A 159 8.93 -5.63 0.79
CA VAL A 159 8.03 -4.51 1.12
C VAL A 159 6.68 -5.04 1.60
N LEU A 160 6.11 -6.03 0.90
CA LEU A 160 4.87 -6.66 1.33
C LEU A 160 5.01 -7.35 2.69
N GLU A 161 6.11 -8.05 2.94
CA GLU A 161 6.37 -8.70 4.24
C GLU A 161 6.56 -7.68 5.36
N LEU A 162 7.16 -6.51 5.09
CA LEU A 162 7.21 -5.41 6.05
C LEU A 162 5.81 -4.90 6.41
N LEU A 163 4.94 -4.69 5.42
CA LEU A 163 3.56 -4.27 5.66
C LEU A 163 2.78 -5.32 6.45
N ARG A 164 2.88 -6.60 6.06
CA ARG A 164 2.26 -7.72 6.77
C ARG A 164 2.71 -7.79 8.22
N LYS A 165 4.01 -7.63 8.47
CA LYS A 165 4.56 -7.61 9.82
C LYS A 165 3.99 -6.44 10.63
N ALA A 166 3.87 -5.25 10.05
CA ALA A 166 3.28 -4.08 10.70
C ALA A 166 1.79 -4.29 11.02
N LEU A 167 1.06 -4.98 10.15
CA LEU A 167 -0.34 -5.40 10.37
C LEU A 167 -0.49 -6.53 11.40
N GLY A 168 0.61 -7.08 11.93
CA GLY A 168 0.58 -8.22 12.85
C GLY A 168 0.17 -9.54 12.19
N TYR A 169 0.27 -9.63 10.86
CA TYR A 169 -0.10 -10.82 10.10
C TYR A 169 0.75 -12.02 10.53
N ARG A 170 0.11 -13.08 11.02
CA ARG A 170 0.73 -14.38 11.25
C ARG A 170 -0.02 -15.39 10.39
N ARG A 171 0.64 -15.97 9.38
CA ARG A 171 0.13 -17.21 8.81
C ARG A 171 0.37 -18.30 9.85
N GLU A 172 -0.71 -18.87 10.37
CA GLU A 172 -0.60 -20.17 11.04
C GLU A 172 -0.04 -21.15 10.00
N GLN A 173 1.04 -21.85 10.38
CA GLN A 173 1.67 -22.89 9.57
C GLN A 173 0.89 -24.19 9.69
#